data_AF-A0AAD6E638-F1
#
_entry.id   AF-A0AAD6E638-F1
#
_cell.length_a   1.000
_cell.length_b   1.000
_cell.length_c   1.000
_cell.angle_alpha   90.00
_cell.angle_beta   90.00
_cell.angle_gamma   90.00
#
_symmetry.space_group_name_H-M   'P 1'
#
loop_
_entity.id
_entity.type
_entity.pdbx_description
1 polymer ?
#
loop_
_entity_poly.entity_id
_entity_poly.type
_entity_poly.pdbx_seq_one_letter_code
_entity_poly.pdbx_strand_id
1 'polypeptide(L)'
;MSALILLVLSPMSMLAMASPQSVNNVTLYGPEQLDSQVSNVFLGCLNNTGVDYNIYVDDIGITVVVPTANRDVDFDGEDQGLFQCIIDVNLRMQVAAESTVYSRDENENTAPSISITHEWLIEQGALGNTPIGVRPAMKYTA
;
A
#
# COMPACT_ATOMS: atom_id res chain seq x y z
N MET A 1 65.45 6.41 -11.48
CA MET A 1 64.85 5.06 -11.46
C MET A 1 63.82 5.00 -10.33
N SER A 2 62.80 4.15 -10.49
CA SER A 2 61.60 3.96 -9.64
C SER A 2 60.49 5.00 -9.88
N ALA A 3 59.47 4.76 -10.70
CA ALA A 3 58.46 3.69 -10.81
C ALA A 3 57.09 4.29 -10.41
N LEU A 4 56.36 4.75 -11.43
CA LEU A 4 54.97 5.17 -11.38
C LEU A 4 54.10 3.90 -11.29
N ILE A 5 53.41 3.68 -10.18
CA ILE A 5 52.44 2.58 -10.05
C ILE A 5 51.08 3.13 -10.47
N LEU A 6 50.67 2.80 -11.70
CA LEU A 6 49.29 2.91 -12.17
C LEU A 6 48.48 1.78 -11.53
N LEU A 7 47.68 2.09 -10.50
CA LEU A 7 46.66 1.17 -10.00
C LEU A 7 45.45 1.24 -10.93
N VAL A 8 45.26 0.15 -11.66
CA VAL A 8 44.20 -0.07 -12.64
C VAL A 8 42.85 -0.13 -11.91
N LEU A 9 41.87 0.62 -12.41
CA LEU A 9 40.46 0.46 -12.06
C LEU A 9 40.03 -0.99 -12.22
N SER A 10 39.27 -1.52 -11.26
CA SER A 10 38.37 -2.63 -11.51
C SER A 10 36.99 -2.25 -10.98
N PRO A 11 35.96 -2.15 -11.84
CA PRO A 11 34.58 -2.03 -11.38
C PRO A 11 34.16 -3.42 -10.91
N MET A 12 34.14 -3.65 -9.60
CA MET A 12 33.35 -4.76 -9.07
C MET A 12 31.89 -4.36 -9.22
N SER A 13 31.34 -4.55 -10.42
CA SER A 13 29.90 -4.66 -10.62
C SER A 13 29.43 -5.84 -9.77
N MET A 14 28.89 -5.55 -8.58
CA MET A 14 28.08 -6.53 -7.86
C MET A 14 26.82 -6.76 -8.69
N LEU A 15 26.86 -7.74 -9.59
CA LEU A 15 25.66 -8.44 -10.01
C LEU A 15 25.15 -9.18 -8.76
N ALA A 16 24.32 -8.50 -7.97
CA ALA A 16 23.44 -9.19 -7.05
C ALA A 16 22.55 -10.07 -7.91
N MET A 17 22.93 -11.34 -8.07
CA MET A 17 22.05 -12.33 -8.65
C MET A 17 20.87 -12.44 -7.69
N ALA A 18 19.74 -11.84 -8.06
CA ALA A 18 18.46 -12.17 -7.47
C ALA A 18 18.27 -13.67 -7.70
N SER A 19 18.52 -14.46 -6.66
CA SER A 19 18.24 -15.89 -6.70
C SER A 19 16.76 -16.05 -7.03
N PRO A 20 16.37 -16.85 -8.03
CA PRO A 20 14.97 -17.04 -8.36
C PRO A 20 14.30 -17.64 -7.12
N GLN A 21 13.52 -16.82 -6.42
CA GLN A 21 12.68 -17.34 -5.35
C GLN A 21 11.68 -18.29 -5.99
N SER A 22 11.83 -19.58 -5.72
CA SER A 22 10.82 -20.58 -6.04
C SER A 22 9.59 -20.25 -5.21
N VAL A 23 8.74 -19.35 -5.71
CA VAL A 23 7.39 -19.19 -5.18
C VAL A 23 6.70 -20.52 -5.48
N ASN A 24 6.27 -21.24 -4.44
CA ASN A 24 5.70 -22.57 -4.62
C ASN A 24 4.20 -22.47 -4.88
N ASN A 25 3.48 -21.73 -4.03
CA ASN A 25 2.04 -21.47 -4.12
C ASN A 25 1.76 -20.00 -3.77
N VAL A 26 0.81 -19.37 -4.48
CA VAL A 26 0.32 -18.01 -4.25
C VAL A 26 -1.06 -18.11 -3.61
N THR A 27 -1.25 -17.50 -2.45
CA THR A 27 -2.58 -17.37 -1.82
C THR A 27 -3.40 -16.34 -2.57
N LEU A 28 -4.63 -16.70 -2.91
CA LEU A 28 -5.61 -15.80 -3.50
C LEU A 28 -6.48 -15.23 -2.38
N TYR A 29 -6.69 -13.92 -2.41
CA TYR A 29 -7.55 -13.21 -1.47
C TYR A 29 -8.79 -12.71 -2.19
N GLY A 30 -9.91 -12.72 -1.49
CA GLY A 30 -11.19 -12.19 -1.96
C GLY A 30 -11.89 -11.36 -0.89
N PRO A 31 -12.93 -10.61 -1.28
CA PRO A 31 -13.64 -9.71 -0.37
C PRO A 31 -14.29 -10.47 0.78
N GLU A 32 -14.22 -9.90 1.98
CA GLU A 32 -15.00 -10.31 3.15
C GLU A 32 -15.51 -9.10 3.93
N GLN A 33 -16.30 -9.35 4.98
CA GLN A 33 -16.66 -8.30 5.92
C GLN A 33 -15.41 -7.73 6.58
N LEU A 34 -15.26 -6.40 6.58
CA LEU A 34 -14.15 -5.75 7.25
C LEU A 34 -14.16 -6.06 8.75
N ASP A 35 -13.03 -6.53 9.26
CA ASP A 35 -12.83 -6.81 10.68
C ASP A 35 -12.49 -5.52 11.44
N SER A 36 -13.09 -5.34 12.62
CA SER A 36 -12.94 -4.12 13.42
C SER A 36 -11.54 -3.92 13.99
N GLN A 37 -10.82 -5.00 14.32
CA GLN A 37 -9.43 -4.90 14.73
C GLN A 37 -8.57 -4.40 13.57
N VAL A 38 -8.79 -4.91 12.36
CA VAL A 38 -8.04 -4.49 11.16
C VAL A 38 -8.25 -3.02 10.86
N SER A 39 -9.50 -2.56 10.79
CA SER A 39 -9.79 -1.15 10.51
C SER A 39 -9.26 -0.23 11.60
N ASN A 40 -9.31 -0.65 12.86
CA ASN A 40 -8.76 0.16 13.97
C ASN A 40 -7.24 0.26 13.91
N VAL A 41 -6.53 -0.80 13.48
CA VAL A 41 -5.09 -0.74 13.21
C VAL A 41 -4.79 0.26 12.11
N PHE A 42 -5.53 0.20 11.00
CA PHE A 42 -5.36 1.11 9.88
C PHE A 42 -5.61 2.58 10.25
N LEU A 43 -6.78 2.87 10.84
CA LEU A 43 -7.16 4.23 11.24
C LEU A 43 -6.23 4.78 12.34
N GLY A 44 -5.81 3.93 13.28
CA GLY A 44 -4.83 4.29 14.29
C GLY A 44 -3.46 4.61 13.68
N CYS A 45 -3.03 3.85 12.67
CA CYS A 45 -1.80 4.14 11.94
C CYS A 45 -1.90 5.48 11.19
N LEU A 46 -2.98 5.69 10.43
CA LEU A 46 -3.21 6.94 9.69
C LEU A 46 -3.13 8.17 10.58
N ASN A 47 -3.81 8.14 11.73
CA ASN A 47 -3.80 9.23 12.71
C ASN A 47 -2.40 9.55 13.27
N ASN A 48 -1.45 8.61 13.19
CA ASN A 48 -0.08 8.78 13.68
C ASN A 48 0.93 9.17 12.59
N THR A 49 0.49 9.29 11.32
CA THR A 49 1.38 9.71 10.22
C THR A 49 1.78 11.18 10.31
N GLY A 50 0.96 12.01 10.96
CA GLY A 50 1.14 13.46 11.02
C GLY A 50 0.73 14.20 9.74
N VAL A 51 0.09 13.52 8.79
CA VAL A 51 -0.44 14.08 7.54
C VAL A 51 -1.96 13.97 7.55
N ASP A 52 -2.63 15.04 7.12
CA ASP A 52 -4.09 15.10 7.07
C ASP A 52 -4.61 14.48 5.76
N TYR A 53 -5.31 13.34 5.89
CA TYR A 53 -5.99 12.68 4.79
C TYR A 53 -7.51 12.73 4.94
N ASN A 54 -8.19 12.69 3.80
CA ASN A 54 -9.59 12.32 3.72
C ASN A 54 -9.72 10.87 3.25
N ILE A 55 -10.86 10.26 3.56
CA ILE A 55 -11.20 8.88 3.22
C ILE A 55 -12.57 8.85 2.56
N TYR A 56 -12.72 8.02 1.54
CA TYR A 56 -14.00 7.55 1.04
C TYR A 56 -13.95 6.02 0.83
N VAL A 57 -15.10 5.42 0.55
CA VAL A 57 -15.18 4.03 0.11
C VAL A 57 -15.76 4.04 -1.29
N ASP A 58 -15.10 3.36 -2.22
CA ASP A 58 -15.57 3.26 -3.60
C ASP A 58 -16.74 2.26 -3.75
N ASP A 59 -17.34 2.22 -4.94
CA ASP A 59 -18.49 1.36 -5.24
C ASP A 59 -18.21 -0.14 -5.12
N ILE A 60 -16.94 -0.56 -5.05
CA ILE A 60 -16.53 -1.96 -4.91
C ILE A 60 -15.98 -2.28 -3.51
N GLY A 61 -16.05 -1.34 -2.57
CA GLY A 61 -15.73 -1.53 -1.17
C GLY A 61 -14.26 -1.30 -0.81
N ILE A 62 -13.47 -0.67 -1.67
CA ILE A 62 -12.10 -0.25 -1.37
C ILE A 62 -12.15 1.02 -0.53
N THR A 63 -11.47 1.01 0.61
CA THR A 63 -11.23 2.22 1.39
C THR A 63 -10.13 3.04 0.70
N VAL A 64 -10.47 4.19 0.15
CA VAL A 64 -9.54 5.04 -0.59
C VAL A 64 -9.12 6.22 0.30
N VAL A 65 -7.81 6.39 0.45
CA VAL A 65 -7.21 7.52 1.16
C VAL A 65 -6.71 8.55 0.16
N VAL A 66 -7.06 9.82 0.38
CA VAL A 66 -6.64 10.93 -0.48
C VAL A 66 -6.04 12.07 0.34
N PRO A 67 -5.01 12.76 -0.18
CA PRO A 67 -4.51 13.99 0.44
C PRO A 67 -5.60 15.05 0.58
N THR A 68 -5.63 15.78 1.69
CA THR A 68 -6.58 16.89 1.85
C THR A 68 -6.24 18.06 0.91
N ALA A 69 -4.95 18.26 0.62
CA ALA A 69 -4.47 19.24 -0.35
C ALA A 69 -4.58 18.68 -1.78
N ASN A 70 -4.73 19.56 -2.77
CA ASN A 70 -4.69 19.17 -4.19
C ASN A 70 -3.25 18.84 -4.61
N ARG A 71 -2.88 17.56 -4.49
CA ARG A 71 -1.53 17.05 -4.79
C ARG A 71 -1.56 15.55 -5.08
N ASP A 72 -0.47 15.07 -5.68
CA ASP A 72 -0.20 13.64 -5.81
C ASP A 72 0.20 13.02 -4.47
N VAL A 73 0.08 11.70 -4.41
CA VAL A 73 0.60 10.89 -3.30
C VAL A 73 2.09 10.64 -3.52
N ASP A 74 2.91 10.95 -2.52
CA ASP A 74 4.37 10.81 -2.51
C ASP A 74 4.81 9.80 -1.44
N PHE A 75 4.84 8.52 -1.82
CA PHE A 75 5.25 7.42 -0.92
C PHE A 75 6.74 7.40 -0.57
N ASP A 76 7.58 8.14 -1.29
CA ASP A 76 9.00 8.30 -0.97
C ASP A 76 9.25 9.55 -0.09
N GLY A 77 8.21 10.36 0.15
CA GLY A 77 8.25 11.60 0.92
C GLY A 77 7.18 11.67 2.00
N GLU A 78 6.30 12.67 1.91
CA GLU A 78 5.35 12.99 2.99
C GLU A 78 4.36 11.85 3.29
N ASP A 79 4.01 11.02 2.30
CA ASP A 79 3.04 9.93 2.44
C ASP A 79 3.70 8.58 2.73
N GLN A 80 5.00 8.54 3.06
CA GLN A 80 5.68 7.31 3.46
C GLN A 80 4.96 6.62 4.64
N GLY A 81 4.42 7.41 5.58
CA GLY A 81 3.61 6.91 6.68
C GLY A 81 2.34 6.22 6.21
N LEU A 82 1.62 6.79 5.24
CA LEU A 82 0.44 6.18 4.62
C LEU A 82 0.79 4.85 3.95
N PHE A 83 1.91 4.79 3.22
CA PHE A 83 2.37 3.55 2.61
C PHE A 83 2.58 2.44 3.64
N GLN A 84 3.20 2.76 4.79
CA GLN A 84 3.38 1.80 5.87
C GLN A 84 2.03 1.35 6.45
N CYS A 85 1.08 2.26 6.65
CA CYS A 85 -0.26 1.92 7.14
C CYS A 85 -0.99 0.95 6.20
N ILE A 86 -0.85 1.14 4.88
CA ILE A 86 -1.41 0.22 3.87
C ILE A 86 -0.75 -1.16 3.97
N ILE A 87 0.58 -1.21 4.12
CA ILE A 87 1.31 -2.47 4.29
C ILE A 87 0.85 -3.24 5.53
N ASP A 88 0.65 -2.54 6.66
CA ASP A 88 0.31 -3.16 7.94
C ASP A 88 -1.02 -3.92 7.92
N VAL A 89 -1.95 -3.49 7.07
CA VAL A 89 -3.26 -4.14 6.88
C VAL A 89 -3.41 -4.84 5.55
N ASN A 90 -2.34 -4.88 4.75
CA ASN A 90 -2.32 -5.55 3.47
C ASN A 90 -2.73 -7.02 3.66
N LEU A 91 -3.50 -7.54 2.70
CA LEU A 91 -4.14 -8.88 2.74
C LEU A 91 -5.33 -9.02 3.69
N ARG A 92 -5.65 -8.03 4.54
CA ARG A 92 -6.78 -8.09 5.48
C ARG A 92 -7.81 -6.99 5.28
N MET A 93 -7.43 -5.90 4.64
CA MET A 93 -8.31 -4.78 4.27
C MET A 93 -8.06 -4.40 2.81
N GLN A 94 -9.10 -3.94 2.12
CA GLN A 94 -8.97 -3.35 0.79
C GLN A 94 -8.73 -1.86 0.94
N VAL A 95 -7.49 -1.43 0.69
CA VAL A 95 -7.07 -0.03 0.83
C VAL A 95 -6.32 0.41 -0.42
N ALA A 96 -6.63 1.60 -0.90
CA ALA A 96 -5.89 2.29 -1.95
C ALA A 96 -5.56 3.72 -1.51
N ALA A 97 -4.62 4.35 -2.21
CA ALA A 97 -4.38 5.78 -2.09
C ALA A 97 -4.47 6.42 -3.48
N GLU A 98 -5.09 7.58 -3.54
CA GLU A 98 -5.30 8.30 -4.80
C GLU A 98 -4.86 9.75 -4.74
N SER A 99 -4.44 10.26 -5.89
CA SER A 99 -4.11 11.67 -6.09
C SER A 99 -5.38 12.50 -6.19
N THR A 100 -5.37 13.68 -5.58
CA THR A 100 -6.47 14.66 -5.70
C THR A 100 -6.31 15.62 -6.88
N VAL A 101 -5.24 15.50 -7.67
CA VAL A 101 -5.00 16.34 -8.86
C VAL A 101 -6.00 16.03 -9.98
N TYR A 102 -6.46 14.79 -10.04
CA TYR A 102 -7.27 14.28 -11.16
C TYR A 102 -8.71 13.94 -10.77
N SER A 103 -9.02 13.80 -9.48
CA SER A 103 -10.35 13.45 -8.96
C SER A 103 -11.13 14.72 -8.56
N ARG A 104 -12.00 15.21 -9.45
CA ARG A 104 -12.93 16.31 -9.13
C ARG A 104 -14.29 15.84 -8.62
N ASP A 105 -14.74 14.65 -9.03
CA ASP A 105 -16.13 14.23 -8.84
C ASP A 105 -16.31 13.22 -7.69
N GLU A 106 -15.28 12.44 -7.31
CA GLU A 106 -15.33 11.48 -6.18
C GLU A 106 -15.04 12.12 -4.81
N ASN A 107 -14.58 13.38 -4.80
CA ASN A 107 -14.26 14.10 -3.56
C ASN A 107 -15.50 14.54 -2.76
N GLU A 108 -16.72 14.45 -3.32
CA GLU A 108 -17.95 14.91 -2.66
C GLU A 108 -18.34 14.03 -1.45
N ASN A 109 -17.92 12.76 -1.43
CA ASN A 109 -18.22 11.81 -0.35
C ASN A 109 -17.02 11.53 0.57
N THR A 110 -16.01 12.37 0.52
CA THR A 110 -14.83 12.21 1.37
C THR A 110 -15.08 12.76 2.77
N ALA A 111 -14.56 12.07 3.78
CA ALA A 111 -14.62 12.48 5.17
C ALA A 111 -13.22 12.49 5.81
N PRO A 112 -12.93 13.41 6.74
CA PRO A 112 -11.61 13.49 7.38
C PRO A 112 -11.26 12.18 8.10
N SER A 113 -10.08 11.63 7.82
CA SER A 113 -9.60 10.36 8.41
C SER A 113 -9.72 10.30 9.94
N ILE A 114 -9.45 11.42 10.62
CA ILE A 114 -9.54 11.54 12.08
C ILE A 114 -10.96 11.36 12.65
N SER A 115 -11.99 11.52 11.81
CA SER A 115 -13.40 11.37 12.18
C SER A 115 -13.99 10.01 11.80
N ILE A 116 -13.24 9.18 11.08
CA ILE A 116 -13.71 7.88 10.60
C ILE A 116 -13.65 6.83 11.72
N THR A 117 -14.70 6.02 11.80
CA THR A 117 -14.75 4.84 12.67
C THR A 117 -14.92 3.57 11.86
N HIS A 118 -14.77 2.41 12.50
CA HIS A 118 -15.10 1.13 11.90
C HIS A 118 -16.55 1.08 11.39
N GLU A 119 -17.51 1.56 12.18
CA GLU A 119 -18.93 1.57 11.83
C GLU A 119 -19.18 2.41 10.59
N TRP A 120 -18.56 3.59 10.50
CA TRP A 120 -18.66 4.42 9.29
C TRP A 120 -18.14 3.69 8.06
N LEU A 121 -16.99 3.02 8.15
CA LEU A 121 -16.43 2.24 7.03
C LEU A 121 -17.39 1.13 6.58
N ILE A 122 -18.01 0.40 7.51
CA ILE A 122 -19.00 -0.63 7.20
C ILE A 122 -20.26 -0.03 6.57
N GLU A 123 -20.76 1.11 7.08
CA GLU A 123 -21.92 1.81 6.53
C GLU A 123 -21.66 2.31 5.10
N GLN A 124 -20.41 2.69 4.78
CA GLN A 124 -20.00 3.04 3.43
C GLN A 124 -19.68 1.83 2.54
N GLY A 125 -19.74 0.60 3.07
CA GLY A 125 -19.53 -0.63 2.30
C GLY A 125 -18.08 -1.12 2.21
N ALA A 126 -17.19 -0.65 3.08
CA ALA A 126 -15.79 -1.07 3.08
C ALA A 126 -15.63 -2.57 3.32
N LEU A 127 -14.66 -3.18 2.62
CA LEU A 127 -14.43 -4.61 2.64
C LEU A 127 -13.05 -4.99 3.18
N GLY A 128 -13.04 -6.13 3.88
CA GLY A 128 -11.85 -6.87 4.24
C GLY A 128 -11.35 -7.76 3.11
N ASN A 129 -10.33 -8.56 3.41
CA ASN A 129 -9.80 -9.59 2.53
C ASN A 129 -9.59 -10.91 3.27
N THR A 130 -10.11 -12.00 2.71
CA THR A 130 -9.98 -13.35 3.24
C THR A 130 -9.28 -14.28 2.24
N PRO A 131 -8.50 -15.29 2.68
CA PRO A 131 -7.97 -16.31 1.78
C PRO A 131 -9.10 -17.12 1.12
N ILE A 132 -9.18 -17.11 -0.22
CA ILE A 132 -10.19 -17.85 -1.01
C ILE A 132 -9.61 -19.03 -1.77
N GLY A 133 -8.28 -19.19 -1.78
CA GLY A 133 -7.65 -20.33 -2.42
C GLY A 133 -6.15 -20.19 -2.58
N VAL A 134 -5.56 -21.15 -3.30
CA VAL A 134 -4.14 -21.16 -3.65
C VAL A 134 -3.97 -21.50 -5.12
N ARG A 135 -3.05 -20.81 -5.78
CA ARG A 135 -2.64 -21.11 -7.16
C ARG A 135 -1.17 -21.51 -7.17
N PRO A 136 -0.76 -22.57 -7.90
CA PRO A 136 0.66 -22.87 -8.10
C PRO A 136 1.38 -21.67 -8.71
N ALA A 137 2.56 -21.32 -8.20
CA ALA A 137 3.34 -20.29 -8.86
C ALA A 137 3.96 -20.85 -10.15
N MET A 138 4.02 -20.01 -11.19
CA MET A 138 4.59 -20.43 -12.47
C MET A 138 6.07 -20.77 -12.27
N LYS A 139 6.42 -22.04 -12.53
CA LYS A 139 7.82 -22.42 -12.70
C LYS A 139 8.25 -21.95 -14.08
N TYR A 140 9.08 -20.92 -14.14
CA TYR A 140 9.85 -20.64 -15.36
C TYR A 140 10.90 -21.73 -15.51
N THR A 141 10.64 -22.71 -16.38
CA THR A 141 11.68 -23.62 -16.86
C THR A 141 12.52 -22.86 -17.90
N ALA A 142 13.77 -22.60 -17.55
CA ALA A 142 14.79 -22.09 -18.47
C ALA A 142 15.11 -23.12 -19.56
#